data_AF-A0A258VQZ3-F1
#
_entry.id   AF-A0A258VQZ3-F1
#
_cell.length_a   1.000
_cell.length_b   1.000
_cell.length_c   1.000
_cell.angle_alpha   90.00
_cell.angle_beta   90.00
_cell.angle_gamma   90.00
#
_symmetry.space_group_name_H-M   'P 1'
#
loop_
_entity.id
_entity.type
_entity.pdbx_description
1 polymer ?
#
loop_
_entity_poly.entity_id
_entity_poly.type
_entity_poly.pdbx_seq_one_letter_code
_entity_poly.pdbx_strand_id
1 'polypeptide(L)'
;MDYTIIKQAQEFTARWGFLTRDLFFKFFCEKQRSQKFEYWNRLAETGLFVKSKSNSEVLFLSRKSKNLFAGESRPSRFHVFIDHDAIVADVLLTLEQLDLVREYWLEDELMRDPPLAYRVLGADKVYRIPDLVFDLKTPTGGQVRCVLEIEKTLKTSARYERMALAYGDYDHINLVLFGCESSYTESIIKRSFSASLGGGQRVVPGTFLYEDFLKLALSAKVRFADKEFILEKMFQLVTQQPIQNLNSKADVNRTAVRFRNSKVEEVG
;
A
#
# COMPACT_ATOMS: atom_id res chain seq x y z
N MET A 1 16.11 -5.51 -23.27
CA MET A 1 15.16 -5.11 -22.22
C MET A 1 15.96 -4.95 -20.95
N ASP A 2 15.82 -3.85 -20.23
CA ASP A 2 16.54 -3.66 -18.97
C ASP A 2 16.18 -4.78 -17.98
N TYR A 3 17.17 -5.58 -17.57
CA TYR A 3 16.98 -6.72 -16.69
C TYR A 3 16.44 -6.28 -15.30
N THR A 4 16.78 -5.07 -14.88
CA THR A 4 16.34 -4.48 -13.62
C THR A 4 14.83 -4.31 -13.59
N ILE A 5 14.24 -3.83 -14.69
CA ILE A 5 12.79 -3.63 -14.83
C ILE A 5 12.04 -4.96 -14.72
N ILE A 6 12.54 -6.01 -15.40
CA ILE A 6 11.93 -7.33 -15.36
C ILE A 6 11.98 -7.88 -13.93
N LYS A 7 13.14 -7.78 -13.29
CA LYS A 7 13.35 -8.30 -11.94
C LYS A 7 12.44 -7.60 -10.91
N GLN A 8 12.37 -6.28 -10.93
CA GLN A 8 11.47 -5.51 -10.04
C GLN A 8 10.01 -5.87 -10.28
N ALA A 9 9.60 -5.99 -11.55
CA ALA A 9 8.26 -6.45 -11.90
C ALA A 9 7.97 -7.87 -11.38
N GLN A 10 8.95 -8.78 -11.44
CA GLN A 10 8.81 -10.14 -10.92
C GLN A 10 8.68 -10.14 -9.39
N GLU A 11 9.54 -9.40 -8.68
CA GLU A 11 9.52 -9.28 -7.22
C GLU A 11 8.18 -8.70 -6.72
N PHE A 12 7.70 -7.63 -7.36
CA PHE A 12 6.38 -7.07 -7.07
C PHE A 12 5.27 -8.10 -7.31
N THR A 13 5.24 -8.73 -8.49
CA THR A 13 4.19 -9.70 -8.84
C THR A 13 4.25 -10.94 -7.94
N ALA A 14 5.44 -11.34 -7.48
CA ALA A 14 5.60 -12.43 -6.53
C ALA A 14 4.94 -12.10 -5.20
N ARG A 15 5.09 -10.88 -4.69
CA ARG A 15 4.52 -10.46 -3.41
C ARG A 15 3.04 -10.08 -3.48
N TRP A 16 2.59 -9.46 -4.55
CA TRP A 16 1.21 -8.99 -4.71
C TRP A 16 0.29 -9.99 -5.41
N GLY A 17 0.87 -10.96 -6.14
CA GLY A 17 0.12 -11.94 -6.91
C GLY A 17 -0.46 -11.41 -8.23
N PHE A 18 -0.18 -10.17 -8.61
CA PHE A 18 -0.55 -9.55 -9.89
C PHE A 18 0.37 -8.39 -10.23
N LEU A 19 0.31 -7.92 -11.48
CA LEU A 19 0.87 -6.66 -11.93
C LEU A 19 -0.07 -6.04 -12.95
N THR A 20 -0.57 -4.84 -12.69
CA THR A 20 -1.37 -4.10 -13.67
C THR A 20 -0.47 -3.26 -14.58
N ARG A 21 -0.96 -2.97 -15.79
CA ARG A 21 -0.23 -2.11 -16.73
C ARG A 21 0.02 -0.71 -16.16
N ASP A 22 -0.95 -0.16 -15.44
CA ASP A 22 -0.85 1.18 -14.86
C ASP A 22 0.23 1.24 -13.78
N LEU A 23 0.27 0.26 -12.87
CA LEU A 23 1.36 0.15 -11.88
C LEU A 23 2.71 -0.04 -12.57
N PHE A 24 2.79 -0.92 -13.58
CA PHE A 24 4.01 -1.12 -14.36
C PHE A 24 4.51 0.18 -15.00
N PHE A 25 3.61 0.92 -15.64
CA PHE A 25 3.94 2.18 -16.31
C PHE A 25 4.33 3.26 -15.32
N LYS A 26 3.69 3.32 -14.16
CA LYS A 26 3.96 4.37 -13.17
C LYS A 26 5.25 4.13 -12.41
N PHE A 27 5.49 2.89 -11.95
CA PHE A 27 6.53 2.62 -10.96
C PHE A 27 7.75 1.83 -11.46
N PHE A 28 7.62 1.07 -12.55
CA PHE A 28 8.67 0.14 -13.00
C PHE A 28 9.28 0.51 -14.35
N CYS A 29 8.55 1.27 -15.17
CA CYS A 29 8.99 1.61 -16.53
C CYS A 29 9.05 3.12 -16.77
N GLU A 30 10.20 3.71 -16.49
CA GLU A 30 10.50 5.14 -16.70
C GLU A 30 10.87 5.46 -18.16
N LYS A 31 10.20 4.81 -19.12
CA LYS A 31 10.42 5.06 -20.55
C LYS A 31 9.34 5.96 -21.13
N GLN A 32 9.51 6.41 -22.37
CA GLN A 32 8.46 7.14 -23.07
C GLN A 32 7.25 6.24 -23.35
N ARG A 33 6.07 6.82 -23.57
CA ARG A 33 4.81 6.08 -23.69
C ARG A 33 4.89 4.89 -24.66
N SER A 34 5.41 5.09 -25.89
CA SER A 34 5.55 4.01 -26.88
C SER A 34 6.44 2.87 -26.38
N GLN A 35 7.56 3.21 -25.75
CA GLN A 35 8.49 2.25 -25.17
C GLN A 35 7.88 1.52 -23.96
N LYS A 36 7.04 2.17 -23.15
CA LYS A 36 6.35 1.49 -22.04
C LYS A 36 5.47 0.35 -22.56
N PHE A 37 4.68 0.59 -23.62
CA PHE A 37 3.86 -0.45 -24.24
C PHE A 37 4.70 -1.58 -24.84
N GLU A 38 5.81 -1.25 -25.50
CA GLU A 38 6.75 -2.25 -26.00
C GLU A 38 7.29 -3.13 -24.86
N TYR A 39 7.71 -2.51 -23.75
CA TYR A 39 8.19 -3.25 -22.57
C TYR A 39 7.09 -4.11 -21.95
N TRP A 40 5.86 -3.61 -21.85
CA TRP A 40 4.74 -4.40 -21.34
C TRP A 40 4.46 -5.64 -22.17
N ASN A 41 4.45 -5.52 -23.50
CA ASN A 41 4.26 -6.67 -24.39
C ASN A 41 5.43 -7.66 -24.27
N ARG A 42 6.66 -7.16 -24.23
CA ARG A 42 7.85 -7.98 -24.02
C ARG A 42 7.83 -8.74 -22.70
N LEU A 43 7.28 -8.19 -21.61
CA LEU A 43 7.13 -8.93 -20.34
C LEU A 43 6.33 -10.22 -20.54
N ALA A 44 5.22 -10.15 -21.28
CA ALA A 44 4.40 -11.31 -21.59
C ALA A 44 5.13 -12.31 -22.53
N GLU A 45 5.95 -11.81 -23.44
CA GLU A 45 6.72 -12.64 -24.38
C GLU A 45 7.90 -13.37 -23.74
N THR A 46 8.41 -12.90 -22.59
CA THR A 46 9.53 -13.56 -21.88
C THR A 46 9.22 -14.98 -21.38
N GLY A 47 7.93 -15.35 -21.29
CA GLY A 47 7.48 -16.58 -20.63
C GLY A 47 7.61 -16.55 -19.10
N LEU A 48 8.05 -15.45 -18.51
CA LEU A 48 8.09 -15.23 -17.05
C LEU A 48 6.74 -14.73 -16.51
N PHE A 49 5.93 -14.13 -17.38
CA PHE A 49 4.61 -13.62 -17.07
C PHE A 49 3.55 -14.28 -17.96
N VAL A 50 2.30 -14.26 -17.48
CA VAL A 50 1.12 -14.75 -18.21
C VAL A 50 0.05 -13.67 -18.11
N LYS A 51 -0.57 -13.31 -19.25
CA LYS A 51 -1.71 -12.38 -19.28
C LYS A 51 -2.92 -13.00 -18.60
N SER A 52 -3.63 -12.20 -17.80
CA SER A 52 -4.93 -12.62 -17.26
C SER A 52 -5.92 -12.84 -18.41
N LYS A 53 -6.78 -13.84 -18.24
CA LYS A 53 -7.87 -14.12 -19.18
C LYS A 53 -9.01 -13.11 -19.07
N SER A 54 -9.19 -12.50 -17.89
CA SER A 54 -10.28 -11.56 -17.62
C SER A 54 -9.93 -10.11 -17.99
N ASN A 55 -8.64 -9.75 -17.96
CA ASN A 55 -8.16 -8.41 -18.26
C ASN A 55 -6.74 -8.49 -18.86
N SER A 56 -6.58 -8.13 -20.13
CA SER A 56 -5.29 -8.19 -20.84
C SER A 56 -4.25 -7.18 -20.32
N GLU A 57 -4.69 -6.26 -19.46
CA GLU A 57 -3.86 -5.25 -18.79
C GLU A 57 -3.37 -5.73 -17.42
N VAL A 58 -3.55 -7.00 -17.11
CA VAL A 58 -3.04 -7.66 -15.90
C VAL A 58 -2.13 -8.82 -16.28
N LEU A 59 -0.97 -8.87 -15.63
CA LEU A 59 -0.01 -9.97 -15.70
C LEU A 59 0.07 -10.73 -14.37
N PHE A 60 0.33 -12.02 -14.46
CA PHE A 60 0.66 -12.90 -13.36
C PHE A 60 2.03 -13.56 -13.60
N LEU A 61 2.70 -14.01 -12.55
CA LEU A 61 3.88 -14.85 -12.73
C LEU A 61 3.51 -16.19 -13.36
N SER A 62 4.29 -16.62 -14.35
CA SER A 62 4.22 -17.98 -14.89
C SER A 62 4.72 -18.99 -13.84
N ARG A 63 4.39 -20.28 -14.01
CA ARG A 63 4.90 -21.35 -13.12
C ARG A 63 6.43 -21.34 -13.03
N LYS A 64 7.11 -21.13 -14.18
CA LYS A 64 8.58 -21.01 -14.24
C LYS A 64 9.07 -19.88 -13.35
N SER A 65 8.44 -18.71 -13.43
CA SER A 65 8.83 -17.54 -12.65
C SER A 65 8.52 -17.71 -11.16
N LYS A 66 7.36 -18.27 -10.80
CA LYS A 66 6.99 -18.55 -9.39
C LYS A 66 8.01 -19.47 -8.70
N ASN A 67 8.54 -20.47 -9.41
CA ASN A 67 9.54 -21.39 -8.87
C ASN A 67 10.86 -20.68 -8.51
N LEU A 68 11.16 -19.52 -9.10
CA LEU A 68 12.37 -18.74 -8.76
C LEU A 68 12.30 -18.13 -7.36
N PHE A 69 11.10 -18.02 -6.77
CA PHE A 69 10.86 -17.42 -5.46
C PHE A 69 10.68 -18.46 -4.35
N ALA A 70 11.08 -19.73 -4.57
CA ALA A 70 11.14 -20.78 -3.54
C ALA A 70 9.87 -20.94 -2.64
N GLY A 71 8.69 -20.61 -3.16
CA GLY A 71 7.42 -20.66 -2.39
C GLY A 71 7.03 -19.36 -1.68
N GLU A 72 7.90 -18.33 -1.67
CA GLU A 72 7.56 -16.98 -1.20
C GLU A 72 6.62 -16.24 -2.16
N SER A 73 6.53 -16.68 -3.43
CA SER A 73 5.57 -16.11 -4.39
C SER A 73 4.14 -16.47 -4.00
N ARG A 74 3.32 -15.45 -3.89
CA ARG A 74 1.89 -15.60 -3.65
C ARG A 74 1.16 -16.25 -4.82
N PRO A 75 0.02 -16.92 -4.54
CA PRO A 75 -0.94 -17.28 -5.57
C PRO A 75 -1.36 -16.07 -6.39
N SER A 76 -1.79 -16.34 -7.63
CA SER A 76 -2.30 -15.27 -8.48
C SER A 76 -3.57 -14.69 -7.85
N ARG A 77 -3.65 -13.36 -7.73
CA ARG A 77 -4.79 -12.70 -7.09
C ARG A 77 -6.06 -12.88 -7.94
N PHE A 78 -7.19 -13.13 -7.28
CA PHE A 78 -8.46 -13.29 -7.97
C PHE A 78 -8.92 -11.94 -8.55
N HIS A 79 -9.39 -11.95 -9.80
CA HIS A 79 -9.61 -10.73 -10.60
C HIS A 79 -10.49 -9.67 -9.94
N VAL A 80 -11.48 -10.06 -9.15
CA VAL A 80 -12.39 -9.14 -8.44
C VAL A 80 -11.66 -8.26 -7.42
N PHE A 81 -10.53 -8.71 -6.87
CA PHE A 81 -9.77 -7.97 -5.85
C PHE A 81 -8.64 -7.12 -6.44
N ILE A 82 -8.30 -7.31 -7.71
CA ILE A 82 -7.11 -6.68 -8.31
C ILE A 82 -7.23 -5.17 -8.32
N ASP A 83 -8.38 -4.62 -8.70
CA ASP A 83 -8.55 -3.16 -8.76
C ASP A 83 -8.48 -2.51 -7.37
N HIS A 84 -8.95 -3.21 -6.34
CA HIS A 84 -8.84 -2.76 -4.96
C HIS A 84 -7.37 -2.74 -4.52
N ASP A 85 -6.69 -3.87 -4.66
CA ASP A 85 -5.30 -4.01 -4.22
C ASP A 85 -4.35 -3.16 -5.07
N ALA A 86 -4.70 -2.84 -6.31
CA ALA A 86 -3.93 -1.94 -7.15
C ALA A 86 -3.92 -0.51 -6.58
N ILE A 87 -5.01 -0.06 -5.96
CA ILE A 87 -5.06 1.23 -5.26
C ILE A 87 -4.15 1.19 -4.03
N VAL A 88 -4.22 0.10 -3.23
CA VAL A 88 -3.34 -0.11 -2.07
C VAL A 88 -1.86 -0.08 -2.50
N ALA A 89 -1.53 -0.80 -3.58
CA ALA A 89 -0.19 -0.85 -4.15
C ALA A 89 0.29 0.51 -4.65
N ASP A 90 -0.58 1.28 -5.32
CA ASP A 90 -0.24 2.61 -5.80
C ASP A 90 0.12 3.56 -4.65
N VAL A 91 -0.68 3.55 -3.57
CA VAL A 91 -0.37 4.32 -2.36
C VAL A 91 0.99 3.92 -1.81
N LEU A 92 1.22 2.62 -1.56
CA LEU A 92 2.48 2.14 -1.01
C LEU A 92 3.68 2.50 -1.89
N LEU A 93 3.62 2.17 -3.19
CA LEU A 93 4.73 2.41 -4.11
C LEU A 93 5.04 3.91 -4.26
N THR A 94 4.03 4.77 -4.19
CA THR A 94 4.22 6.23 -4.14
C THR A 94 4.99 6.64 -2.89
N LEU A 95 4.67 6.08 -1.72
CA LEU A 95 5.39 6.36 -0.48
C LEU A 95 6.82 5.77 -0.49
N GLU A 96 7.02 4.60 -1.09
CA GLU A 96 8.34 3.99 -1.26
C GLU A 96 9.25 4.82 -2.19
N GLN A 97 8.72 5.32 -3.31
CA GLN A 97 9.46 6.21 -4.21
C GLN A 97 9.93 7.51 -3.54
N LEU A 98 9.15 8.00 -2.57
CA LEU A 98 9.47 9.17 -1.74
C LEU A 98 10.35 8.82 -0.54
N ASP A 99 10.80 7.57 -0.45
CA ASP A 99 11.64 7.05 0.63
C ASP A 99 11.02 7.18 2.04
N LEU A 100 9.68 7.22 2.14
CA LEU A 100 8.96 7.43 3.40
C LEU A 100 8.72 6.14 4.18
N VAL A 101 8.66 5.00 3.51
CA VAL A 101 8.33 3.70 4.11
C VAL A 101 9.60 3.02 4.63
N ARG A 102 9.57 2.60 5.89
CA ARG A 102 10.59 1.75 6.51
C ARG A 102 10.28 0.27 6.27
N GLU A 103 9.08 -0.14 6.66
CA GLU A 103 8.57 -1.51 6.58
C GLU A 103 7.09 -1.50 6.24
N TYR A 104 6.58 -2.59 5.65
CA TYR A 104 5.16 -2.75 5.39
C TYR A 104 4.74 -4.22 5.34
N TRP A 105 3.46 -4.44 5.61
CA TRP A 105 2.81 -5.75 5.64
C TRP A 105 1.46 -5.67 4.94
N LEU A 106 1.20 -6.61 4.04
CA LEU A 106 -0.09 -6.73 3.36
C LEU A 106 -1.07 -7.56 4.19
N GLU A 107 -2.37 -7.38 3.96
CA GLU A 107 -3.44 -8.15 4.62
C GLU A 107 -3.15 -9.66 4.65
N ASP A 108 -2.96 -10.28 3.48
CA ASP A 108 -2.73 -11.72 3.34
C ASP A 108 -1.38 -12.19 3.94
N GLU A 109 -0.43 -11.28 4.17
CA GLU A 109 0.81 -11.56 4.90
C GLU A 109 0.51 -11.76 6.39
N LEU A 110 -0.27 -10.83 6.97
CA LEU A 110 -0.65 -10.86 8.37
C LEU A 110 -1.69 -11.96 8.67
N MET A 111 -2.59 -12.26 7.72
CA MET A 111 -3.55 -13.36 7.87
C MET A 111 -2.89 -14.74 7.94
N ARG A 112 -1.76 -14.93 7.24
CA ARG A 112 -1.05 -16.21 7.20
C ARG A 112 -0.08 -16.42 8.35
N ASP A 113 0.32 -15.35 9.02
CA ASP A 113 1.22 -15.37 10.17
C ASP A 113 0.59 -14.62 11.36
N PRO A 114 -0.29 -15.28 12.13
CA PRO A 114 -0.93 -14.66 13.29
C PRO A 114 0.06 -14.13 14.35
N PRO A 115 1.16 -14.84 14.70
CA PRO A 115 2.21 -14.26 15.56
C PRO A 115 2.78 -12.94 15.04
N LEU A 116 3.02 -12.82 13.73
CA LEU A 116 3.41 -11.55 13.13
C LEU A 116 2.31 -10.50 13.27
N ALA A 117 1.05 -10.85 13.02
CA ALA A 117 -0.08 -9.93 13.17
C ALA A 117 -0.19 -9.37 14.60
N TYR A 118 -0.07 -10.21 15.64
CA TYR A 118 -0.10 -9.75 17.04
C TYR A 118 1.01 -8.74 17.34
N ARG A 119 2.23 -9.03 16.87
CA ARG A 119 3.40 -8.15 17.05
C ARG A 119 3.29 -6.85 16.24
N VAL A 120 2.78 -6.91 15.02
CA VAL A 120 2.63 -5.75 14.14
C VAL A 120 1.51 -4.82 14.64
N LEU A 121 0.38 -5.38 15.05
CA LEU A 121 -0.77 -4.59 15.48
C LEU A 121 -0.69 -4.20 16.97
N GLY A 122 0.08 -4.93 17.78
CA GLY A 122 0.18 -4.69 19.23
C GLY A 122 -1.14 -5.02 19.92
N ALA A 123 -1.65 -6.23 19.71
CA ALA A 123 -2.94 -6.66 20.24
C ALA A 123 -2.88 -8.08 20.78
N ASP A 124 -3.54 -8.34 21.91
CA ASP A 124 -3.69 -9.70 22.47
C ASP A 124 -4.64 -10.57 21.61
N LYS A 125 -5.56 -9.91 20.90
CA LYS A 125 -6.51 -10.53 19.97
C LYS A 125 -6.66 -9.66 18.74
N VAL A 126 -6.55 -10.27 17.57
CA VAL A 126 -6.67 -9.58 16.28
C VAL A 126 -8.05 -9.83 15.70
N TYR A 127 -8.95 -8.88 15.92
CA TYR A 127 -10.32 -8.90 15.38
C TYR A 127 -10.40 -8.52 13.90
N ARG A 128 -9.40 -7.79 13.38
CA ARG A 128 -9.35 -7.30 12.00
C ARG A 128 -7.91 -7.18 11.52
N ILE A 129 -7.68 -7.57 10.27
CA ILE A 129 -6.46 -7.27 9.54
C ILE A 129 -6.74 -6.11 8.57
N PRO A 130 -5.93 -5.03 8.57
CA PRO A 130 -6.03 -3.95 7.58
C PRO A 130 -5.57 -4.38 6.18
N ASP A 131 -6.00 -3.64 5.14
CA ASP A 131 -5.54 -3.88 3.76
C ASP A 131 -4.01 -3.74 3.65
N LEU A 132 -3.44 -2.74 4.34
CA LEU A 132 -2.01 -2.49 4.43
C LEU A 132 -1.66 -1.91 5.80
N VAL A 133 -0.57 -2.41 6.38
CA VAL A 133 0.14 -1.78 7.50
C VAL A 133 1.49 -1.32 7.01
N PHE A 134 1.90 -0.11 7.34
CA PHE A 134 3.22 0.40 6.96
C PHE A 134 3.79 1.34 8.02
N ASP A 135 5.10 1.32 8.16
CA ASP A 135 5.84 2.16 9.09
C ASP A 135 6.47 3.32 8.32
N LEU A 136 6.09 4.54 8.69
CA LEU A 136 6.76 5.74 8.22
C LEU A 136 8.09 5.93 8.97
N LYS A 137 9.12 6.33 8.22
CA LYS A 137 10.41 6.71 8.79
C LYS A 137 10.25 7.97 9.63
N THR A 138 11.07 8.04 10.68
CA THR A 138 11.25 9.25 11.49
C THR A 138 12.74 9.58 11.59
N PRO A 139 13.13 10.85 11.75
CA PRO A 139 14.54 11.25 11.82
C PRO A 139 15.30 10.63 13.01
N THR A 140 14.60 10.30 14.10
CA THR A 140 15.18 9.75 15.33
C THR A 140 15.31 8.23 15.32
N GLY A 141 14.99 7.57 14.20
CA GLY A 141 15.03 6.11 14.08
C GLY A 141 13.81 5.39 14.67
N GLY A 142 12.86 6.13 15.25
CA GLY A 142 11.53 5.62 15.58
C GLY A 142 10.66 5.39 14.34
N GLN A 143 9.40 5.04 14.55
CA GLN A 143 8.44 4.81 13.48
C GLN A 143 7.05 5.33 13.83
N VAL A 144 6.32 5.77 12.81
CA VAL A 144 4.88 6.01 12.91
C VAL A 144 4.20 4.91 12.12
N ARG A 145 3.58 3.96 12.82
CA ARG A 145 2.87 2.85 12.20
C ARG A 145 1.48 3.27 11.79
N CYS A 146 1.22 3.12 10.49
CA CYS A 146 -0.01 3.50 9.85
C CYS A 146 -0.76 2.25 9.37
N VAL A 147 -2.08 2.30 9.42
CA VAL A 147 -2.95 1.37 8.69
C VAL A 147 -3.64 2.12 7.55
N LEU A 148 -3.80 1.45 6.42
CA LEU A 148 -4.56 1.93 5.26
C LEU A 148 -5.69 0.96 4.97
N GLU A 149 -6.85 1.53 4.69
CA GLU A 149 -8.07 0.86 4.24
C GLU A 149 -8.56 1.53 2.96
N ILE A 150 -8.91 0.75 1.93
CA ILE A 150 -9.47 1.26 0.68
C ILE A 150 -10.96 0.90 0.58
N GLU A 151 -11.81 1.92 0.58
CA GLU A 151 -13.25 1.78 0.56
C GLU A 151 -13.81 2.11 -0.83
N LYS A 152 -13.73 1.10 -1.72
CA LYS A 152 -14.34 1.12 -3.06
C LYS A 152 -15.86 0.98 -3.04
N THR A 153 -16.43 0.40 -1.98
CA THR A 153 -17.88 0.24 -1.84
C THR A 153 -18.28 0.52 -0.40
N LEU A 154 -19.43 1.17 -0.23
CA LEU A 154 -19.90 1.54 1.11
C LEU A 154 -20.23 0.30 1.94
N LYS A 155 -19.54 0.14 3.06
CA LYS A 155 -19.91 -0.80 4.12
C LYS A 155 -20.97 -0.18 5.04
N THR A 156 -21.70 -1.03 5.78
CA THR A 156 -22.69 -0.57 6.76
C THR A 156 -22.01 0.14 7.94
N SER A 157 -22.71 1.06 8.62
CA SER A 157 -22.18 1.75 9.81
C SER A 157 -21.70 0.78 10.88
N ALA A 158 -22.46 -0.29 11.15
CA ALA A 158 -22.08 -1.35 12.08
C ALA A 158 -20.78 -2.10 11.70
N ARG A 159 -20.39 -2.11 10.41
CA ARG A 159 -19.07 -2.61 10.01
C ARG A 159 -17.98 -1.61 10.38
N TYR A 160 -18.19 -0.32 10.12
CA TYR A 160 -17.22 0.71 10.47
C TYR A 160 -17.06 0.89 11.99
N GLU A 161 -18.13 0.77 12.77
CA GLU A 161 -18.08 0.77 14.24
C GLU A 161 -17.22 -0.40 14.75
N ARG A 162 -17.38 -1.60 14.19
CA ARG A 162 -16.50 -2.72 14.53
C ARG A 162 -15.05 -2.50 14.13
N MET A 163 -14.80 -1.78 13.04
CA MET A 163 -13.43 -1.40 12.64
C MET A 163 -12.84 -0.37 13.61
N ALA A 164 -13.62 0.63 14.02
CA ALA A 164 -13.22 1.58 15.04
C ALA A 164 -12.89 0.89 16.35
N LEU A 165 -13.74 -0.06 16.76
CA LEU A 165 -13.52 -0.88 17.94
C LEU A 165 -12.20 -1.66 17.85
N ALA A 166 -11.99 -2.40 16.76
CA ALA A 166 -10.78 -3.18 16.56
C ALA A 166 -9.51 -2.30 16.56
N TYR A 167 -9.52 -1.17 15.86
CA TYR A 167 -8.36 -0.29 15.78
C TYR A 167 -8.09 0.50 17.06
N GLY A 168 -9.10 0.74 17.88
CA GLY A 168 -8.92 1.33 19.21
C GLY A 168 -8.17 0.42 20.19
N ASP A 169 -8.15 -0.89 19.95
CA ASP A 169 -7.50 -1.89 20.79
C ASP A 169 -6.08 -2.26 20.33
N TYR A 170 -5.56 -1.62 19.28
CA TYR A 170 -4.24 -1.93 18.70
C TYR A 170 -3.19 -0.93 19.18
N ASP A 171 -2.35 -1.36 20.13
CA ASP A 171 -1.39 -0.49 20.83
C ASP A 171 -0.27 0.05 19.93
N HIS A 172 0.05 -0.66 18.85
CA HIS A 172 1.13 -0.27 17.95
C HIS A 172 0.65 0.59 16.77
N ILE A 173 -0.64 0.90 16.64
CA ILE A 173 -1.15 1.71 15.53
C ILE A 173 -1.22 3.18 15.93
N ASN A 174 -0.46 4.02 15.24
CA ASN A 174 -0.43 5.46 15.50
C ASN A 174 -1.44 6.23 14.64
N LEU A 175 -1.71 5.74 13.43
CA LEU A 175 -2.54 6.43 12.46
C LEU A 175 -3.40 5.45 11.65
N VAL A 176 -4.68 5.78 11.50
CA VAL A 176 -5.62 5.04 10.64
C VAL A 176 -6.02 5.92 9.46
N LEU A 177 -5.82 5.45 8.24
CA LEU A 177 -6.16 6.14 7.00
C LEU A 177 -7.17 5.35 6.17
N PHE A 178 -8.14 6.05 5.61
CA PHE A 178 -9.13 5.52 4.67
C PHE A 178 -9.06 6.25 3.33
N GLY A 179 -8.72 5.52 2.27
CA GLY A 179 -8.91 5.95 0.89
C GLY A 179 -10.32 5.60 0.43
N CYS A 180 -11.17 6.59 0.26
CA CYS A 180 -12.59 6.44 -0.04
C CYS A 180 -12.87 6.71 -1.53
N GLU A 181 -13.85 6.01 -2.10
CA GLU A 181 -14.35 6.32 -3.45
C GLU A 181 -15.07 7.67 -3.50
N SER A 182 -15.78 8.04 -2.42
CA SER A 182 -16.62 9.24 -2.41
C SER A 182 -16.64 9.95 -1.05
N SER A 183 -16.95 11.24 -1.08
CA SER A 183 -17.14 12.06 0.13
C SER A 183 -18.31 11.56 1.00
N TYR A 184 -19.28 10.86 0.39
CA TYR A 184 -20.36 10.22 1.12
C TYR A 184 -19.84 9.09 1.99
N THR A 185 -18.98 8.23 1.43
CA THR A 185 -18.29 7.18 2.19
C THR A 185 -17.44 7.76 3.30
N GLU A 186 -16.67 8.83 3.05
CA GLU A 186 -15.90 9.53 4.09
C GLU A 186 -16.80 9.96 5.26
N SER A 187 -17.94 10.57 4.96
CA SER A 187 -18.88 11.07 5.97
C SER A 187 -19.45 9.96 6.86
N ILE A 188 -19.76 8.79 6.27
CA ILE A 188 -20.26 7.63 7.03
C ILE A 188 -19.16 7.04 7.92
N ILE A 189 -17.94 6.91 7.42
CA ILE A 189 -16.79 6.42 8.20
C ILE A 189 -16.55 7.34 9.40
N LYS A 190 -16.42 8.65 9.16
CA LYS A 190 -16.22 9.64 10.23
C LYS A 190 -17.30 9.55 11.30
N ARG A 191 -18.58 9.48 10.89
CA ARG A 191 -19.70 9.37 11.83
C ARG A 191 -19.65 8.08 12.64
N SER A 192 -19.35 6.95 12.00
CA SER A 192 -19.31 5.63 12.64
C SER A 192 -18.15 5.53 13.65
N PHE A 193 -16.99 6.07 13.29
CA PHE A 193 -15.85 6.17 14.22
C PHE A 193 -16.18 7.12 15.37
N SER A 194 -16.79 8.29 15.12
CA SER A 194 -17.21 9.21 16.18
C SER A 194 -18.26 8.64 17.12
N ALA A 195 -19.25 7.88 16.61
CA ALA A 195 -20.26 7.21 17.44
C ALA A 195 -19.64 6.17 18.38
N SER A 196 -18.55 5.53 17.95
CA SER A 196 -17.81 4.56 18.75
C SER A 196 -16.95 5.21 19.85
N LEU A 197 -16.70 6.54 19.80
CA LEU A 197 -15.92 7.27 20.81
C LEU A 197 -16.63 7.41 22.16
N GLY A 198 -17.95 7.18 22.23
CA GLY A 198 -18.74 7.25 23.47
C GLY A 198 -18.34 6.26 24.57
N GLY A 199 -17.38 5.36 24.29
CA GLY A 199 -16.81 4.38 25.23
C GLY A 199 -15.33 4.58 25.58
N GLY A 200 -14.70 5.71 25.22
CA GLY A 200 -13.30 6.00 25.60
C GLY A 200 -12.22 5.59 24.59
N GLN A 201 -12.59 5.32 23.33
CA GLN A 201 -11.64 4.99 22.27
C GLN A 201 -10.86 6.19 21.72
N ARG A 202 -9.62 5.92 21.28
CA ARG A 202 -8.57 6.91 21.00
C ARG A 202 -8.36 7.24 19.51
N VAL A 203 -9.11 6.61 18.60
CA VAL A 203 -8.77 6.63 17.16
C VAL A 203 -9.69 7.55 16.38
N VAL A 204 -9.12 8.61 15.81
CA VAL A 204 -9.77 9.47 14.80
C VAL A 204 -9.18 9.12 13.44
N PRO A 205 -9.95 8.54 12.51
CA PRO A 205 -9.42 8.17 11.21
C PRO A 205 -9.20 9.41 10.34
N GLY A 206 -8.12 9.38 9.56
CA GLY A 206 -7.95 10.27 8.42
C GLY A 206 -8.66 9.70 7.20
N THR A 207 -9.44 10.51 6.49
CA THR A 207 -10.12 10.11 5.24
C THR A 207 -9.63 10.95 4.07
N PHE A 208 -9.45 10.33 2.91
CA PHE A 208 -9.13 11.02 1.66
C PHE A 208 -9.85 10.32 0.49
N LEU A 209 -10.04 11.02 -0.63
CA LEU A 209 -10.51 10.38 -1.86
C LEU A 209 -9.34 9.69 -2.54
N TYR A 210 -9.43 8.38 -2.77
CA TYR A 210 -8.30 7.67 -3.38
C TYR A 210 -8.03 8.17 -4.81
N GLU A 211 -9.05 8.61 -5.56
CA GLU A 211 -8.84 9.18 -6.89
C GLU A 211 -8.01 10.48 -6.87
N ASP A 212 -8.22 11.31 -5.84
CA ASP A 212 -7.42 12.52 -5.65
C ASP A 212 -5.98 12.15 -5.34
N PHE A 213 -5.75 11.12 -4.54
CA PHE A 213 -4.40 10.59 -4.30
C PHE A 213 -3.76 10.05 -5.58
N LEU A 214 -4.48 9.27 -6.40
CA LEU A 214 -3.94 8.72 -7.64
C LEU A 214 -3.48 9.83 -8.61
N LYS A 215 -4.13 10.99 -8.58
CA LYS A 215 -3.83 12.16 -9.43
C LYS A 215 -2.78 13.09 -8.82
N LEU A 216 -2.85 13.35 -7.52
CA LEU A 216 -2.10 14.42 -6.83
C LEU A 216 -1.04 13.87 -5.86
N ALA A 217 -0.96 12.56 -5.67
CA ALA A 217 -0.11 11.89 -4.68
C ALA A 217 -0.25 12.56 -3.29
N LEU A 218 0.87 12.94 -2.66
CA LEU A 218 0.87 13.56 -1.34
C LEU A 218 0.27 14.98 -1.29
N SER A 219 0.01 15.60 -2.44
CA SER A 219 -0.76 16.86 -2.49
C SER A 219 -2.26 16.65 -2.30
N ALA A 220 -2.74 15.41 -2.26
CA ALA A 220 -4.13 15.11 -1.95
C ALA A 220 -4.53 15.58 -0.55
N LYS A 221 -5.83 15.89 -0.41
CA LYS A 221 -6.41 16.34 0.85
C LYS A 221 -6.74 15.14 1.72
N VAL A 222 -6.39 15.22 3.00
CA VAL A 222 -6.78 14.27 4.04
C VAL A 222 -7.55 14.99 5.13
N ARG A 223 -8.60 14.36 5.67
CA ARG A 223 -9.50 14.97 6.64
C ARG A 223 -9.55 14.16 7.91
N PHE A 224 -9.36 14.82 9.05
CA PHE A 224 -9.52 14.24 10.39
C PHE A 224 -10.65 14.99 11.08
N ALA A 225 -11.74 14.27 11.39
CA ALA A 225 -12.99 14.90 11.79
C ALA A 225 -13.35 16.07 10.83
N ASP A 226 -13.39 17.30 11.34
CA ASP A 226 -13.73 18.52 10.60
C ASP A 226 -12.50 19.31 10.08
N LYS A 227 -11.29 18.83 10.33
CA LYS A 227 -10.05 19.48 9.88
C LYS A 227 -9.55 18.87 8.57
N GLU A 228 -9.11 19.72 7.66
CA GLU A 228 -8.51 19.33 6.38
C GLU A 228 -7.02 19.67 6.36
N PHE A 229 -6.21 18.73 5.87
CA PHE A 229 -4.77 18.85 5.70
C PHE A 229 -4.37 18.42 4.29
N ILE A 230 -3.19 18.84 3.86
CA ILE A 230 -2.49 18.20 2.74
C ILE A 230 -1.78 16.97 3.29
N LEU A 231 -1.87 15.82 2.60
CA LEU A 231 -1.33 14.56 3.10
C LEU A 231 0.18 14.63 3.38
N GLU A 232 0.93 15.31 2.51
CA GLU A 232 2.35 15.63 2.73
C GLU A 232 2.59 16.33 4.08
N LYS A 233 1.85 17.41 4.35
CA LYS A 233 1.99 18.18 5.59
C LYS A 233 1.59 17.36 6.81
N MET A 234 0.58 16.51 6.68
CA MET A 234 0.19 15.61 7.77
C MET A 234 1.32 14.63 8.08
N PHE A 235 1.91 13.99 7.06
CA PHE A 235 3.05 13.11 7.26
C PHE A 235 4.25 13.83 7.87
N GLN A 236 4.58 15.04 7.41
CA GLN A 236 5.62 15.87 8.02
C GLN A 236 5.37 16.16 9.51
N LEU A 237 4.11 16.41 9.88
CA LEU A 237 3.72 16.66 11.27
C LEU A 237 3.87 15.42 12.15
N VAL A 238 3.43 14.25 11.68
CA VAL A 238 3.48 13.02 12.50
C VAL A 238 4.87 12.42 12.56
N THR A 239 5.68 12.54 11.49
CA THR A 239 7.04 11.99 11.46
C THR A 239 8.12 12.97 11.90
N GLN A 240 7.80 14.27 11.97
CA GLN A 240 8.76 15.37 12.15
C GLN A 240 9.86 15.41 11.07
N GLN A 241 9.59 14.83 9.89
CA GLN A 241 10.54 14.76 8.77
C GLN A 241 10.12 15.70 7.63
N PRO A 242 11.03 16.47 7.02
CA PRO A 242 10.74 17.13 5.75
C PRO A 242 10.62 16.10 4.63
N ILE A 243 9.56 16.19 3.83
CA ILE A 243 9.37 15.30 2.67
C ILE A 243 10.11 15.92 1.49
N GLN A 244 11.05 15.16 0.90
CA GLN A 244 11.75 15.61 -0.29
C GLN A 244 10.80 15.56 -1.49
N ASN A 245 10.61 16.69 -2.16
CA ASN A 245 9.81 16.78 -3.37
C ASN A 245 10.53 16.12 -4.55
N LEU A 246 9.93 15.11 -5.18
CA LEU A 246 10.41 14.46 -6.41
C LEU A 246 10.29 15.33 -7.68
N ASN A 247 10.26 16.66 -7.56
CA ASN A 247 10.09 17.56 -8.71
C ASN A 247 11.38 17.76 -9.54
N SER A 248 12.49 17.14 -9.17
CA SER A 248 13.71 17.06 -9.98
C SER A 248 13.78 15.70 -10.68
N LYS A 249 13.67 15.70 -12.02
CA LYS A 249 13.99 14.54 -12.91
C LYS A 249 15.37 13.89 -12.62
N ALA A 250 16.22 14.52 -11.83
CA ALA A 250 17.53 14.05 -11.45
C ALA A 250 17.52 13.05 -10.26
N ASP A 251 16.55 13.13 -9.34
CA ASP A 251 16.57 12.33 -8.10
C ASP A 251 15.91 10.94 -8.25
N VAL A 252 15.09 10.77 -9.28
CA VAL A 252 14.48 9.47 -9.65
C VAL A 252 15.56 8.41 -9.96
N ASN A 253 16.73 8.83 -10.47
CA ASN A 253 17.85 7.93 -10.79
C ASN A 253 18.51 7.26 -9.57
N ARG A 254 18.30 7.75 -8.34
CA ARG A 254 18.94 7.18 -7.14
C ARG A 254 18.09 6.14 -6.41
N THR A 255 16.77 6.16 -6.57
CA THR A 255 15.86 5.33 -5.76
C THR A 255 15.72 3.90 -6.26
N ALA A 256 16.20 3.59 -7.48
CA ALA A 256 16.19 2.23 -8.06
C ALA A 256 17.06 1.20 -7.31
N VAL A 257 17.80 1.59 -6.25
CA VAL A 257 18.81 0.75 -5.58
C VAL A 257 18.31 0.11 -4.26
N ARG A 258 17.12 0.42 -3.74
CA ARG A 258 16.67 -0.05 -2.40
C ARG A 258 15.77 -1.31 -2.38
N PHE A 259 15.94 -2.27 -3.29
CA PHE A 259 15.38 -3.62 -3.14
C PHE A 259 16.36 -4.65 -2.52
N ARG A 260 17.42 -4.19 -1.87
CA ARG A 260 18.39 -5.03 -1.16
C ARG A 260 18.51 -4.59 0.29
N ASN A 261 18.24 -5.55 1.20
CA ASN A 261 18.64 -5.61 2.61
C ASN A 261 17.52 -5.50 3.66
N SER A 262 16.57 -6.44 3.67
CA SER A 262 15.76 -6.70 4.87
C SER A 262 15.57 -8.18 5.24
N LYS A 263 16.40 -9.10 4.72
CA LYS A 263 16.30 -10.52 5.11
C LYS A 263 17.61 -11.31 5.26
N VAL A 264 18.77 -10.66 5.34
CA VAL A 264 20.03 -11.37 5.64
C VAL A 264 20.81 -10.57 6.66
N GLU A 265 20.46 -10.74 7.94
CA GLU A 265 21.35 -10.61 9.10
C GLU A 265 20.52 -10.91 10.36
N GLU A 266 20.32 -12.20 10.64
CA GLU A 266 20.10 -12.76 11.98
C GLU A 266 20.21 -14.30 11.89
N VAL A 267 21.40 -14.75 11.49
CA VAL A 267 21.94 -16.06 11.91
C VAL A 267 23.43 -15.83 12.15
N GLY A 268 23.75 -15.53 13.39
CA GLY A 268 25.09 -15.39 13.95
C GLY A 268 24.97 -15.45 15.46
#